data_AF-A0A2Z5EN87-F1
#
_entry.id   AF-A0A2Z5EN87-F1
#
_cell.length_a   1.000
_cell.length_b   1.000
_cell.length_c   1.000
_cell.angle_alpha   90.00
_cell.angle_beta   90.00
_cell.angle_gamma   90.00
#
_symmetry.space_group_name_H-M   'P 1'
#
loop_
_entity.id
_entity.type
_entity.pdbx_description
1 polymer ?
#
loop_
_entity_poly.entity_id
_entity_poly.type
_entity_poly.pdbx_seq_one_letter_code
_entity_poly.pdbx_strand_id
1 'polypeptide(L)'
;MSDKIRKIEGITKESTQAMIDETLSVYPEKAKKKRSPHLAPNDAASGCASVKSNKKTVPGVMSARGCAYAGAKGVVWGPIRDM
;
A
#
# COMPACT_ATOMS: atom_id res chain seq x y z
N MET A 1 -2.52 17.11 -17.36
CA MET A 1 -3.55 17.89 -16.64
C MET A 1 -2.99 18.20 -15.27
N SER A 2 -2.60 19.45 -15.02
CA SER A 2 -2.06 19.88 -13.73
C SER A 2 -3.20 20.07 -12.74
N ASP A 3 -3.66 18.96 -12.15
CA ASP A 3 -4.52 19.04 -10.98
C ASP A 3 -3.72 19.63 -9.83
N LYS A 4 -4.16 20.80 -9.34
CA LYS A 4 -3.59 21.47 -8.17
C LYS A 4 -3.48 20.47 -7.03
N ILE A 5 -2.26 20.18 -6.59
CA ILE A 5 -1.98 19.27 -5.47
C ILE A 5 -2.72 19.80 -4.24
N ARG A 6 -3.78 19.11 -3.83
CA ARG A 6 -4.55 19.45 -2.63
C ARG A 6 -3.67 19.15 -1.41
N LYS A 7 -3.17 20.19 -0.76
CA LYS A 7 -2.49 20.08 0.53
C LYS A 7 -3.55 20.04 1.63
N ILE A 8 -3.48 19.04 2.48
CA ILE A 8 -4.31 18.90 3.68
C ILE A 8 -3.50 19.49 4.83
N GLU A 9 -4.08 20.42 5.58
CA GLU A 9 -3.43 21.03 6.73
C GLU A 9 -3.16 19.96 7.81
N GLY A 10 -1.94 19.94 8.36
CA GLY A 10 -1.50 19.00 9.40
C GLY A 10 -0.79 17.73 8.92
N ILE A 11 -0.90 17.35 7.63
CA ILE A 11 -0.21 16.18 7.09
C ILE A 11 0.95 16.65 6.21
N THR A 12 2.15 16.68 6.79
CA THR A 12 3.40 16.98 6.07
C THR A 12 4.10 15.68 5.67
N LYS A 13 5.04 15.75 4.72
CA LYS A 13 5.86 14.59 4.34
C LYS A 13 6.67 14.08 5.53
N GLU A 14 7.17 14.98 6.36
CA GLU A 14 7.95 14.69 7.57
C GLU A 14 7.08 14.04 8.64
N SER A 15 5.87 14.55 8.90
CA SER A 15 4.96 13.93 9.88
C SER A 15 4.51 12.53 9.43
N THR A 16 4.29 12.36 8.13
CA THR A 16 3.97 11.05 7.54
C THR A 16 5.13 10.07 7.68
N GLN A 17 6.37 10.53 7.46
CA GLN A 17 7.56 9.69 7.63
C GLN A 17 7.73 9.26 9.09
N ALA A 18 7.56 10.18 10.05
CA ALA A 18 7.61 9.86 11.47
C ALA A 18 6.58 8.80 11.89
N MET A 19 5.33 8.92 11.40
CA MET A 19 4.29 7.91 11.63
C MET A 19 4.65 6.53 11.03
N ILE A 20 5.27 6.50 9.85
CA ILE A 20 5.73 5.26 9.22
C ILE A 20 6.82 4.60 10.09
N ASP A 21 7.77 5.38 10.59
CA ASP A 21 8.89 4.87 11.39
C ASP A 21 8.44 4.34 12.76
N GLU A 22 7.51 5.04 13.42
CA GLU A 22 6.85 4.59 14.65
C GLU A 22 6.15 3.25 14.43
N THR A 23 5.33 3.15 13.38
CA THR A 23 4.60 1.92 13.05
C THR A 23 5.54 0.76 12.70
N LEU A 24 6.67 1.06 12.04
CA LEU A 24 7.67 0.06 11.66
C LEU A 24 8.50 -0.45 12.85
N SER A 25 8.54 0.27 13.97
CA SER A 25 9.30 -0.11 15.17
C SER A 25 8.77 -1.37 15.86
N VAL A 26 7.45 -1.62 15.76
CA VAL A 26 6.78 -2.78 16.38
C VAL A 26 7.08 -4.09 15.64
N TYR A 27 7.52 -4.03 14.39
CA TYR A 27 7.76 -5.22 13.59
C TYR A 27 9.11 -5.88 13.91
N PRO A 28 9.18 -7.23 13.92
CA PRO A 28 10.45 -7.95 13.91
C PRO A 28 11.31 -7.57 12.70
N GLU A 29 12.64 -7.62 12.82
CA GLU A 29 13.57 -7.11 11.79
C GLU A 29 13.29 -7.62 10.37
N LYS A 30 12.99 -8.92 10.23
CA LYS A 30 12.67 -9.54 8.94
C LYS A 30 11.38 -8.98 8.32
N ALA A 31 10.37 -8.71 9.15
CA ALA A 31 9.11 -8.12 8.70
C ALA A 31 9.29 -6.62 8.42
N LYS A 32 10.03 -5.89 9.27
CA LYS A 32 10.37 -4.49 9.09
C LYS A 32 11.10 -4.24 7.76
N LYS A 33 12.15 -5.01 7.46
CA LYS A 33 12.89 -4.94 6.18
C LYS A 33 12.00 -5.20 4.96
N LYS A 34 11.03 -6.11 5.09
CA LYS A 34 10.08 -6.41 4.01
C LYS A 34 9.01 -5.34 3.86
N ARG A 35 8.56 -4.70 4.95
CA ARG A 35 7.48 -3.70 4.96
C ARG A 35 7.93 -2.28 4.64
N SER A 36 9.15 -1.90 5.03
CA SER A 36 9.75 -0.60 4.75
C SER A 36 9.61 -0.14 3.28
N PRO A 37 9.94 -0.94 2.25
CA PRO A 37 9.81 -0.49 0.85
C PRO A 37 8.36 -0.39 0.34
N HIS A 38 7.37 -0.78 1.14
CA HIS A 38 5.94 -0.69 0.79
C HIS A 38 5.25 0.55 1.38
N LEU A 39 5.97 1.36 2.16
CA LEU A 39 5.45 2.57 2.81
C LEU A 39 6.39 3.73 2.48
N ALA A 40 5.83 4.80 1.92
CA ALA A 40 6.55 6.05 1.69
C ALA A 40 5.56 7.22 1.68
N PRO A 41 5.96 8.42 2.15
CA PRO A 41 5.17 9.62 1.95
C PRO A 41 5.02 9.89 0.46
N ASN A 42 3.81 10.29 0.04
CA ASN A 42 3.53 10.53 -1.37
C ASN A 42 4.27 11.77 -1.88
N ASP A 43 4.81 11.67 -3.09
CA ASP A 43 5.37 12.80 -3.80
C ASP A 43 4.69 12.99 -5.17
N ALA A 44 3.63 13.78 -5.16
CA ALA A 44 2.78 14.03 -6.33
C ALA A 44 3.52 14.69 -7.51
N ALA A 45 4.70 15.29 -7.28
CA ALA A 45 5.51 15.91 -8.33
C ALA A 45 6.43 14.91 -9.06
N SER A 46 6.72 13.75 -8.45
CA SER A 46 7.78 12.85 -8.94
C SER A 46 7.37 12.01 -10.16
N GLY A 47 6.07 11.87 -10.45
CA GLY A 47 5.53 11.08 -11.57
C GLY A 47 5.85 9.57 -11.51
N CYS A 48 6.65 9.12 -10.54
CA CYS A 48 7.16 7.77 -10.39
C CYS A 48 6.66 7.14 -9.09
N ALA A 49 6.43 5.83 -9.10
CA ALA A 49 6.00 5.11 -7.91
C ALA A 49 7.15 5.05 -6.88
N SER A 50 6.97 5.72 -5.74
CA SER A 50 7.93 5.71 -4.62
C SER A 50 7.91 4.41 -3.79
N VAL A 51 6.96 3.51 -4.05
CA VAL A 51 6.73 2.28 -3.28
C VAL A 51 6.85 1.03 -4.14
N LYS A 52 7.39 -0.04 -3.55
CA LYS A 52 7.32 -1.38 -4.17
C LYS A 52 5.89 -1.93 -4.02
N SER A 53 5.40 -2.63 -5.02
CA SER A 53 4.08 -3.29 -4.98
C SER A 53 4.18 -4.72 -5.53
N ASN A 54 3.06 -5.45 -5.51
CA ASN A 54 2.96 -6.82 -6.05
C ASN A 54 4.02 -7.81 -5.52
N LYS A 55 4.31 -7.75 -4.21
CA LYS A 55 5.16 -8.73 -3.50
C LYS A 55 4.33 -9.60 -2.57
N LYS A 56 4.88 -10.77 -2.23
CA LYS A 56 4.26 -11.73 -1.29
C LYS A 56 4.00 -11.07 0.06
N THR A 57 2.85 -11.37 0.65
CA THR A 57 2.44 -10.87 1.96
C THR A 57 3.37 -11.41 3.05
N VAL A 58 3.65 -10.60 4.07
CA VAL A 58 4.37 -11.06 5.27
C VAL A 58 3.42 -11.94 6.11
N PRO A 59 3.83 -13.13 6.57
CA PRO A 59 2.98 -13.97 7.41
C PRO A 59 2.59 -13.28 8.72
N GLY A 60 1.35 -13.49 9.19
CA GLY A 60 0.89 -13.02 10.51
C GLY A 60 0.54 -11.54 10.62
N VAL A 61 0.57 -10.75 9.53
CA VAL A 61 0.32 -9.29 9.56
C VAL A 61 -1.13 -8.90 9.26
N MET A 62 -2.08 -9.84 9.33
CA MET A 62 -3.51 -9.63 9.07
C MET A 62 -3.78 -8.82 7.78
N SER A 63 -3.27 -9.28 6.64
CA SER A 63 -3.43 -8.57 5.37
C SER A 63 -4.87 -8.65 4.87
N ALA A 64 -5.40 -7.52 4.39
CA ALA A 64 -6.71 -7.44 3.73
C ALA A 64 -6.74 -8.05 2.30
N ARG A 65 -5.75 -8.87 1.91
CA ARG A 65 -5.70 -9.48 0.58
C ARG A 65 -6.56 -10.74 0.53
N GLY A 66 -7.23 -10.94 -0.61
CA GLY A 66 -7.88 -12.21 -0.96
C GLY A 66 -6.92 -13.21 -1.64
N CYS A 67 -7.51 -14.14 -2.39
CA CYS A 67 -6.78 -15.15 -3.16
C CYS A 67 -7.06 -15.03 -4.67
N ALA A 68 -6.28 -15.76 -5.49
CA ALA A 68 -6.46 -15.75 -6.94
C ALA A 68 -7.86 -16.23 -7.37
N TYR A 69 -8.43 -17.20 -6.65
CA TYR A 69 -9.80 -17.67 -6.90
C TYR A 69 -10.84 -16.57 -6.66
N ALA A 70 -10.70 -15.79 -5.58
CA ALA A 70 -11.58 -14.65 -5.33
C ALA A 70 -11.50 -13.62 -6.47
N GLY A 71 -10.30 -13.35 -6.99
CA GLY A 71 -10.11 -12.45 -8.13
C GLY A 71 -10.73 -12.96 -9.42
N ALA A 72 -10.47 -14.22 -9.79
CA ALA A 72 -11.01 -14.78 -11.02
C ALA A 72 -12.52 -15.01 -10.91
N LYS A 73 -12.94 -15.89 -10.01
CA LYS A 73 -14.33 -16.33 -9.91
C LYS A 73 -15.22 -15.27 -9.28
N GLY A 74 -14.77 -14.62 -8.21
CA GLY A 74 -15.60 -13.67 -7.47
C GLY A 74 -15.78 -12.33 -8.17
N VAL A 75 -14.73 -11.84 -8.85
CA VAL A 75 -14.73 -10.49 -9.44
C VAL A 75 -14.94 -10.50 -10.95
N VAL A 76 -14.21 -11.34 -11.70
CA VAL A 76 -14.25 -11.29 -13.18
C VAL A 76 -15.36 -12.18 -13.75
N TRP A 77 -15.37 -13.46 -13.39
CA TRP A 77 -16.29 -14.44 -13.98
C TRP A 77 -17.66 -14.45 -13.28
N GLY A 78 -17.71 -14.17 -11.98
CA GLY A 78 -18.93 -14.23 -11.17
C GLY A 78 -20.08 -13.31 -11.62
N PRO A 79 -19.81 -12.09 -12.12
CA PRO A 79 -20.86 -11.21 -12.63
C PRO A 79 -21.50 -11.63 -13.96
N ILE A 80 -20.99 -12.66 -14.64
CA ILE A 80 -21.56 -13.14 -15.91
C ILE A 80 -22.80 -13.97 -15.60
N ARG A 81 -23.97 -13.51 -16.04
CA ARG A 81 -25.28 -14.01 -15.57
C ARG A 81 -25.82 -15.21 -16.36
N ASP A 82 -25.31 -15.42 -17.55
CA ASP A 82 -25.79 -16.34 -18.58
C ASP A 82 -24.74 -17.41 -18.94
N MET A 83 -23.78 -17.63 -18.04
CA MET A 83 -22.77 -18.68 -18.13
C MET A 83 -23.23 -19.99 -17.48
#